data_AF-A0A396YMA1-F1
#
_entry.id   AF-A0A396YMA1-F1
#
_cell.length_a   1.000
_cell.length_b   1.000
_cell.length_c   1.000
_cell.angle_alpha   90.00
_cell.angle_beta   90.00
_cell.angle_gamma   90.00
#
_symmetry.space_group_name_H-M   'P 1'
#
loop_
_entity.id
_entity.type
_entity.pdbx_description
1 polymer ?
#
loop_
_entity_poly.entity_id
_entity_poly.type
_entity_poly.pdbx_seq_one_letter_code
_entity_poly.pdbx_strand_id
1 'polypeptide(L)'
;MKLNKYEKIVEKYLISFDLEVEKIEENHYPNQRVPDFRVSSKDGKLFFVEVKSPELLLNQESGGYSFRTTENKLFRIVYDSIAQFKTFNSLHMVPNVLIITSSDFQLNFSNFWQSINGSMSVQGEEVYNIRSRKDFQVMRNNLKNIDLIIWHQIGNDSIYETVHFVNPTTENGRNLLILNQIFNLSNLKKNPRIN
;
A
#
# COMPACT_ATOMS: atom_id res chain seq x y z
N MET A 1 -0.93 -5.92 23.21
CA MET A 1 -0.15 -4.73 22.81
C MET A 1 -1.09 -3.65 22.27
N LYS A 2 -0.74 -2.35 22.33
CA LYS A 2 -1.66 -1.28 21.93
C LYS A 2 -1.41 -0.88 20.48
N LEU A 3 -2.33 -1.25 19.59
CA LEU A 3 -2.38 -0.76 18.22
C LEU A 3 -2.59 0.75 18.17
N ASN A 4 -1.95 1.42 17.22
CA ASN A 4 -2.23 2.80 16.86
C ASN A 4 -3.62 2.91 16.19
N LYS A 5 -4.09 4.14 16.01
CA LYS A 5 -5.44 4.39 15.48
C LYS A 5 -5.68 3.73 14.11
N TYR A 6 -4.75 3.88 13.19
CA TYR A 6 -4.89 3.38 11.82
C TYR A 6 -4.73 1.86 11.73
N GLU A 7 -3.81 1.29 12.52
CA GLU A 7 -3.69 -0.16 12.70
C GLU A 7 -4.98 -0.80 13.18
N LYS A 8 -5.70 -0.17 14.12
CA LYS A 8 -7.03 -0.67 14.57
C LYS A 8 -8.08 -0.64 13.48
N ILE A 9 -8.05 0.38 12.62
CA ILE A 9 -8.98 0.49 11.50
C ILE A 9 -8.67 -0.62 10.49
N VAL A 10 -7.39 -0.85 10.19
CA VAL A 10 -6.95 -1.92 9.29
C VAL A 10 -7.25 -3.30 9.87
N GLU A 11 -6.99 -3.53 11.16
CA GLU A 11 -7.31 -4.78 11.84
C GLU A 11 -8.80 -5.10 11.71
N LYS A 12 -9.69 -4.14 12.01
CA LYS A 12 -11.15 -4.32 11.83
C LYS A 12 -11.53 -4.64 10.38
N TYR A 13 -10.91 -3.95 9.42
CA TYR A 13 -11.12 -4.23 8.01
C TYR A 13 -10.72 -5.67 7.66
N LEU A 14 -9.55 -6.14 8.08
CA LEU A 14 -9.09 -7.50 7.82
C LEU A 14 -9.98 -8.56 8.51
N ILE A 15 -10.36 -8.34 9.77
CA ILE A 15 -11.28 -9.23 10.51
C ILE A 15 -12.63 -9.35 9.81
N SER A 16 -13.09 -8.31 9.09
CA SER A 16 -14.34 -8.38 8.32
C SER A 16 -14.31 -9.38 7.15
N PHE A 17 -13.13 -9.89 6.78
CA PHE A 17 -12.94 -11.00 5.83
C PHE A 17 -12.73 -12.36 6.54
N ASP A 18 -13.14 -12.50 7.80
CA ASP A 18 -12.92 -13.68 8.64
C ASP A 18 -11.43 -14.06 8.79
N LEU A 19 -10.55 -13.06 8.79
CA LEU A 19 -9.11 -13.22 8.95
C LEU A 19 -8.68 -13.06 10.41
N GLU A 20 -7.69 -13.85 10.80
CA GLU A 20 -6.96 -13.71 12.06
C GLU A 20 -5.79 -12.74 11.84
N VAL A 21 -5.72 -11.71 12.67
CA VAL A 21 -4.72 -10.64 12.58
C VAL A 21 -3.84 -10.68 13.82
N GLU A 22 -2.54 -10.87 13.61
CA GLU A 22 -1.54 -10.92 14.66
C GLU A 22 -0.52 -9.79 14.45
N LYS A 23 -0.40 -8.88 15.43
CA LYS A 23 0.62 -7.83 15.40
C LYS A 23 1.99 -8.46 15.63
N ILE A 24 2.92 -8.24 14.70
CA ILE A 24 4.29 -8.74 14.83
C ILE A 24 5.02 -7.83 15.83
N GLU A 25 5.67 -8.44 16.83
CA GLU A 25 6.41 -7.68 17.83
C GLU A 25 7.86 -7.42 17.36
N GLU A 26 8.25 -6.15 17.27
CA GLU A 26 9.58 -5.74 16.80
C GLU A 26 10.72 -6.24 17.71
N ASN A 27 10.46 -6.37 19.01
CA ASN A 27 11.41 -6.86 20.01
C ASN A 27 11.88 -8.30 19.75
N HIS A 28 11.09 -9.13 19.08
CA HIS A 28 11.48 -10.49 18.68
C HIS A 28 12.45 -10.50 17.49
N TYR A 29 12.60 -9.37 16.80
CA TYR A 29 13.44 -9.22 15.62
C TYR A 29 14.39 -8.02 15.79
N PRO A 30 15.30 -8.06 16.79
CA PRO A 30 16.20 -6.96 17.06
C PRO A 30 17.05 -6.64 15.83
N ASN A 31 17.08 -5.36 15.45
CA ASN A 31 17.76 -4.82 14.27
C ASN A 31 17.11 -5.15 12.91
N GLN A 32 15.86 -5.63 12.88
CA GLN A 32 15.10 -5.79 11.66
C GLN A 32 13.86 -4.89 11.67
N ARG A 33 13.57 -4.29 10.52
CA ARG A 33 12.25 -3.68 10.32
C ARG A 33 11.29 -4.79 9.91
N VAL A 34 10.25 -4.99 10.70
CA VAL A 34 9.23 -6.02 10.45
C VAL A 34 7.96 -5.37 9.88
N PRO A 35 7.12 -6.13 9.15
CA PRO A 35 5.76 -5.72 8.83
C PRO A 35 4.93 -5.56 10.09
N ASP A 36 3.86 -4.77 10.01
CA ASP A 36 2.94 -4.59 11.13
C ASP A 36 2.20 -5.87 11.52
N PHE A 37 1.65 -6.61 10.56
CA PHE A 37 0.82 -7.78 10.85
C PHE A 37 1.23 -9.04 10.09
N ARG A 38 1.05 -10.16 10.78
CA ARG A 38 0.90 -11.49 10.22
C ARG A 38 -0.60 -11.78 10.14
N VAL A 39 -1.09 -12.14 8.95
CA VAL A 39 -2.54 -12.32 8.73
C VAL A 39 -2.81 -13.69 8.13
N SER A 40 -3.72 -14.44 8.75
CA SER A 40 -4.09 -15.77 8.29
C SER A 40 -5.59 -15.98 8.15
N SER A 41 -5.98 -16.83 7.21
CA SER A 41 -7.35 -17.33 7.09
C SER A 41 -7.49 -18.69 7.78
N LYS A 42 -8.74 -19.08 8.08
CA LYS A 42 -9.06 -20.38 8.69
C LYS A 42 -8.60 -21.60 7.86
N ASP A 43 -8.50 -21.46 6.54
CA ASP A 43 -8.00 -22.49 5.63
C ASP A 43 -6.46 -22.45 5.44
N GLY A 44 -5.75 -21.71 6.29
CA GLY A 44 -4.29 -21.74 6.41
C GLY A 44 -3.56 -20.87 5.39
N LYS A 45 -4.24 -19.97 4.66
CA LYS A 45 -3.55 -18.97 3.86
C LYS A 45 -2.94 -17.93 4.77
N LEU A 46 -1.79 -17.42 4.37
CA LEU A 46 -0.97 -16.51 5.15
C LEU A 46 -0.49 -15.39 4.24
N PHE A 47 -0.41 -14.18 4.76
CA PHE A 47 0.26 -13.04 4.14
C PHE A 47 0.74 -12.05 5.21
N PHE A 48 1.65 -11.15 4.82
CA PHE A 48 2.14 -10.08 5.68
C PHE A 48 1.55 -8.74 5.26
N VAL A 49 1.24 -7.90 6.25
CA VAL A 49 0.68 -6.57 6.03
C VAL A 49 1.59 -5.53 6.65
N GLU A 50 1.89 -4.50 5.88
CA GLU A 50 2.45 -3.24 6.37
C GLU A 50 1.40 -2.14 6.27
N VAL A 51 1.22 -1.35 7.33
CA VAL A 51 0.27 -0.24 7.40
C VAL A 51 1.02 1.09 7.39
N LYS A 52 0.67 1.95 6.43
CA LYS A 52 1.27 3.28 6.30
C LYS A 52 0.19 4.34 6.35
N SER A 53 0.45 5.40 7.10
CA SER A 53 -0.49 6.50 7.31
C SER A 53 0.20 7.83 7.03
N PRO A 54 0.40 8.19 5.74
CA PRO A 54 1.05 9.44 5.39
C PRO A 54 0.32 10.64 5.97
N GLU A 55 1.06 11.44 6.72
CA GLU A 55 0.69 12.82 7.01
C GLU A 55 1.46 13.74 6.07
N LEU A 56 0.73 14.63 5.39
CA LEU A 56 1.31 15.73 4.65
C LEU A 56 1.22 17.00 5.50
N LEU A 57 2.28 17.81 5.46
CA LEU A 57 2.32 19.11 6.14
C LEU A 57 1.91 20.17 5.13
N LEU A 58 0.77 20.83 5.38
CA LEU A 58 0.22 21.85 4.49
C LEU A 58 1.25 22.97 4.30
N ASN A 59 1.48 23.36 3.05
CA ASN A 59 2.15 24.63 2.80
C ASN A 59 1.14 25.75 3.10
N GLN A 60 1.44 26.53 4.12
CA GLN A 60 0.56 27.61 4.60
C GLN A 60 0.39 28.74 3.57
N GLU A 61 1.35 28.94 2.66
CA GLU A 61 1.29 29.99 1.63
C GLU A 61 0.41 29.58 0.44
N SER A 62 0.45 28.31 0.03
CA SER A 62 -0.31 27.82 -1.14
C SER A 62 -1.62 27.11 -0.78
N GLY A 63 -1.90 26.87 0.50
CA GLY A 63 -3.12 26.17 0.96
C GLY A 63 -3.24 24.72 0.49
N GLY A 64 -2.16 24.13 -0.02
CA GLY A 64 -2.14 22.81 -0.65
C GLY A 64 -0.73 22.24 -0.79
N TYR A 65 -0.61 21.05 -1.34
CA TYR A 65 0.67 20.34 -1.46
C TYR A 65 1.26 20.45 -2.86
N SER A 66 2.57 20.68 -2.95
CA SER A 66 3.25 20.52 -4.23
C SER A 66 3.23 19.04 -4.64
N PHE A 67 3.00 18.75 -5.92
CA PHE A 67 3.03 17.39 -6.45
C PHE A 67 4.31 16.65 -6.06
N ARG A 68 5.45 17.34 -6.12
CA ARG A 68 6.77 16.79 -5.74
C ARG A 68 6.84 16.40 -4.27
N THR A 69 6.22 17.16 -3.37
CA THR A 69 6.15 16.82 -1.95
C THR A 69 5.34 15.53 -1.75
N THR A 70 4.17 15.46 -2.37
CA THR A 70 3.29 14.29 -2.32
C THR A 70 3.96 13.06 -2.92
N GLU A 71 4.54 13.18 -4.11
CA GLU A 71 5.32 12.15 -4.81
C GLU A 71 6.43 11.59 -3.92
N ASN A 72 7.29 12.46 -3.38
CA ASN A 72 8.42 12.06 -2.54
C ASN A 72 7.96 11.32 -1.27
N LYS A 73 6.87 11.78 -0.64
CA LYS A 73 6.31 11.14 0.55
C LYS A 73 5.81 9.73 0.23
N LEU A 74 5.05 9.59 -0.86
CA LEU A 74 4.51 8.31 -1.31
C LEU A 74 5.63 7.35 -1.73
N PHE A 75 6.66 7.84 -2.41
CA PHE A 75 7.83 7.06 -2.79
C PHE A 75 8.55 6.51 -1.58
N ARG A 76 8.78 7.37 -0.59
CA ARG A 76 9.41 6.95 0.66
C ARG A 76 8.60 5.88 1.37
N ILE A 77 7.28 6.04 1.44
CA ILE A 77 6.38 5.07 2.06
C ILE A 77 6.48 3.69 1.39
N VAL A 78 6.43 3.66 0.06
CA VAL A 78 6.57 2.42 -0.70
C VAL A 78 7.96 1.83 -0.53
N TYR A 79 9.00 2.66 -0.61
CA TYR A 79 10.40 2.23 -0.44
C TYR A 79 10.65 1.62 0.94
N ASP A 80 10.18 2.27 2.02
CA ASP A 80 10.32 1.78 3.39
C ASP A 80 9.57 0.45 3.58
N SER A 81 8.38 0.31 2.99
CA SER A 81 7.58 -0.92 3.05
C SER A 81 8.26 -2.08 2.30
N ILE A 82 8.82 -1.81 1.11
CA ILE A 82 9.62 -2.79 0.37
C ILE A 82 10.81 -3.24 1.20
N ALA A 83 11.50 -2.33 1.87
CA ALA A 83 12.65 -2.68 2.70
C ALA A 83 12.24 -3.62 3.86
N GLN A 84 11.12 -3.35 4.53
CA GLN A 84 10.53 -4.24 5.55
C GLN A 84 10.25 -5.63 4.99
N PHE A 85 9.55 -5.71 3.85
CA PHE A 85 9.20 -6.99 3.24
C PHE A 85 10.42 -7.78 2.78
N LYS A 86 11.43 -7.13 2.19
CA LYS A 86 12.67 -7.80 1.79
C LYS A 86 13.47 -8.35 2.96
N THR A 87 13.39 -7.71 4.12
CA THR A 87 14.06 -8.21 5.33
C THR A 87 13.29 -9.38 5.93
N PHE A 88 11.97 -9.25 6.08
CA PHE A 88 11.15 -10.20 6.83
C PHE A 88 10.65 -11.39 6.00
N ASN A 89 10.25 -11.15 4.76
CA ASN A 89 9.73 -12.13 3.81
C ASN A 89 10.62 -12.16 2.55
N SER A 90 11.93 -12.32 2.75
CA SER A 90 12.96 -12.21 1.71
C SER A 90 12.79 -13.21 0.55
N LEU A 91 12.28 -14.41 0.85
CA LEU A 91 11.97 -15.45 -0.14
C LEU A 91 10.61 -15.26 -0.82
N HIS A 92 9.81 -14.29 -0.35
CA HIS A 92 8.50 -13.93 -0.90
C HIS A 92 7.56 -15.13 -1.08
N MET A 93 7.60 -16.08 -0.13
CA MET A 93 6.85 -17.35 -0.20
C MET A 93 5.35 -17.17 0.03
N VAL A 94 4.99 -16.08 0.71
CA VAL A 94 3.61 -15.64 0.95
C VAL A 94 3.44 -14.20 0.47
N PRO A 95 2.20 -13.73 0.21
CA PRO A 95 1.99 -12.37 -0.26
C PRO A 95 2.45 -11.31 0.75
N ASN A 96 2.91 -10.18 0.22
CA ASN A 96 3.16 -8.93 0.92
C ASN A 96 2.09 -7.92 0.51
N VAL A 97 1.38 -7.38 1.49
CA VAL A 97 0.28 -6.44 1.30
C VAL A 97 0.63 -5.11 1.96
N LEU A 98 0.62 -4.03 1.18
CA LEU A 98 0.77 -2.68 1.69
C LEU A 98 -0.62 -2.04 1.83
N ILE A 99 -0.99 -1.64 3.03
CA ILE A 99 -2.23 -0.90 3.29
C ILE A 99 -1.87 0.54 3.62
N ILE A 100 -2.31 1.47 2.77
CA ILE A 100 -2.12 2.91 2.98
C ILE A 100 -3.44 3.48 3.46
N THR A 101 -3.41 4.17 4.58
CA THR A 101 -4.56 4.88 5.13
C THR A 101 -4.34 6.39 5.04
N SER A 102 -5.32 7.12 4.51
CA SER A 102 -5.27 8.58 4.40
C SER A 102 -6.53 9.19 4.99
N SER A 103 -6.36 10.18 5.87
CA SER A 103 -7.44 11.05 6.33
C SER A 103 -7.47 12.40 5.62
N ASP A 104 -6.50 12.65 4.74
CA ASP A 104 -6.37 13.89 3.97
C ASP A 104 -7.03 13.70 2.60
N PHE A 105 -8.04 14.52 2.28
CA PHE A 105 -8.75 14.45 1.00
C PHE A 105 -7.89 14.82 -0.21
N GLN A 106 -6.85 15.63 -0.01
CA GLN A 106 -5.88 16.00 -1.05
C GLN A 106 -4.82 14.91 -1.28
N LEU A 107 -4.74 13.93 -0.38
CA LEU A 107 -3.97 12.72 -0.57
C LEU A 107 -4.93 11.55 -0.74
N ASN A 108 -5.24 11.24 -2.00
CA ASN A 108 -6.16 10.16 -2.36
C ASN A 108 -5.49 9.14 -3.30
N PHE A 109 -6.23 8.09 -3.64
CA PHE A 109 -5.74 7.03 -4.51
C PHE A 109 -5.28 7.52 -5.89
N SER A 110 -5.90 8.56 -6.45
CA SER A 110 -5.47 9.11 -7.75
C SER A 110 -4.07 9.72 -7.65
N ASN A 111 -3.77 10.47 -6.59
CA ASN A 111 -2.42 11.02 -6.37
C ASN A 111 -1.38 9.91 -6.17
N PHE A 112 -1.77 8.86 -5.43
CA PHE A 112 -0.95 7.66 -5.28
C PHE A 112 -0.67 7.01 -6.62
N TRP A 113 -1.70 6.75 -7.40
CA TRP A 113 -1.61 6.10 -8.69
C TRP A 113 -0.71 6.88 -9.66
N GLN A 114 -0.91 8.19 -9.77
CA GLN A 114 -0.08 9.06 -10.62
C GLN A 114 1.40 9.02 -10.20
N SER A 115 1.66 9.04 -8.89
CA SER A 115 3.01 8.95 -8.35
C SER A 115 3.67 7.60 -8.74
N ILE A 116 2.98 6.49 -8.51
CA ILE A 116 3.49 5.14 -8.83
C ILE A 116 3.60 4.88 -10.34
N ASN A 117 2.74 5.51 -11.14
CA ASN A 117 2.84 5.46 -12.60
C ASN A 117 3.97 6.34 -13.15
N GLY A 118 4.49 7.26 -12.34
CA GLY A 118 5.55 8.18 -12.71
C GLY A 118 5.08 9.28 -13.68
N SER A 119 3.79 9.59 -13.69
CA SER A 119 3.20 10.61 -14.57
C SER A 119 1.96 11.23 -13.95
N MET A 120 1.77 12.53 -14.15
CA MET A 120 0.53 13.24 -13.85
C MET A 120 -0.06 13.79 -15.13
N SER A 121 -1.36 13.58 -15.31
CA SER A 121 -2.13 14.17 -16.40
C SER A 121 -3.25 15.03 -15.85
N VAL A 122 -3.47 16.18 -16.49
CA VAL A 122 -4.57 17.11 -16.18
C VAL A 122 -5.38 17.27 -17.47
N GLN A 123 -6.68 16.99 -17.42
CA GLN A 123 -7.57 17.03 -18.59
C GLN A 123 -7.10 16.16 -19.78
N GLY A 124 -6.39 15.07 -19.49
CA GLY A 124 -5.86 14.15 -20.50
C GLY A 124 -4.46 14.51 -21.03
N GLU A 125 -3.93 15.69 -20.71
CA GLU A 125 -2.57 16.08 -21.09
C GLU A 125 -1.57 15.72 -19.99
N GLU A 126 -0.47 15.06 -20.35
CA GLU A 126 0.62 14.77 -19.41
C GLU A 126 1.37 16.07 -19.10
N VAL A 127 1.28 16.53 -17.85
CA VAL A 127 1.89 17.77 -17.38
C VAL A 127 3.16 17.55 -16.56
N TYR A 128 3.42 16.30 -16.17
CA TYR A 128 4.62 15.92 -15.42
C TYR A 128 4.94 14.45 -15.64
N ASN A 129 6.21 14.13 -15.90
CA ASN A 129 6.67 12.76 -16.17
C ASN A 129 8.06 12.55 -15.56
N ILE A 130 8.18 11.49 -14.77
CA ILE A 130 9.39 11.11 -14.06
C ILE A 130 9.83 9.69 -14.39
N ARG A 131 9.21 9.07 -15.40
CA ARG A 131 9.48 7.67 -15.74
C ARG A 131 10.94 7.45 -16.10
N SER A 132 11.64 8.43 -16.65
CA SER A 132 13.08 8.32 -16.97
C SER A 132 14.00 8.52 -15.77
N ARG A 133 13.50 8.98 -14.62
CA ARG A 133 14.34 9.23 -13.43
C ARG A 133 14.84 7.90 -12.84
N LYS A 134 16.12 7.89 -12.47
CA LYS A 134 16.80 6.69 -11.93
C LYS A 134 16.17 6.18 -10.64
N ASP A 135 15.82 7.08 -9.72
CA ASP A 135 15.17 6.75 -8.45
C ASP A 135 13.77 6.14 -8.65
N PHE A 136 12.99 6.67 -9.60
CA PHE A 136 11.72 6.09 -10.01
C PHE A 136 11.89 4.67 -10.56
N GLN A 137 12.84 4.47 -11.48
CA GLN A 137 13.11 3.14 -12.06
C GLN A 137 13.53 2.12 -11.00
N VAL A 138 14.36 2.53 -10.04
CA VAL A 138 14.72 1.69 -8.90
C VAL A 138 13.48 1.35 -8.07
N MET A 139 12.65 2.33 -7.70
CA MET A 139 11.42 2.07 -6.94
C MET A 139 10.50 1.11 -7.71
N ARG A 140 10.26 1.37 -8.99
CA ARG A 140 9.37 0.58 -9.85
C ARG A 140 9.85 -0.86 -9.99
N ASN A 141 11.14 -1.10 -10.18
CA ASN A 141 11.71 -2.44 -10.24
C ASN A 141 11.58 -3.20 -8.91
N ASN A 142 11.48 -2.47 -7.80
CA ASN A 142 11.31 -3.05 -6.48
C ASN A 142 9.83 -3.22 -6.07
N LEU A 143 8.87 -2.64 -6.81
CA LEU A 143 7.45 -2.80 -6.53
C LEU A 143 7.03 -4.26 -6.49
N LYS A 144 7.67 -5.14 -7.28
CA LYS A 144 7.39 -6.58 -7.30
C LYS A 144 7.47 -7.29 -5.95
N ASN A 145 8.06 -6.66 -4.93
CA ASN A 145 8.07 -7.18 -3.55
C ASN A 145 6.75 -6.90 -2.80
N ILE A 146 5.80 -6.20 -3.42
CA ILE A 146 4.45 -5.95 -2.91
C ILE A 146 3.46 -6.54 -3.91
N ASP A 147 2.59 -7.44 -3.47
CA ASP A 147 1.62 -8.12 -4.33
C ASP A 147 0.29 -7.38 -4.42
N LEU A 148 -0.11 -6.73 -3.33
CA LEU A 148 -1.36 -5.98 -3.25
C LEU A 148 -1.11 -4.68 -2.49
N ILE A 149 -1.61 -3.60 -3.06
CA ILE A 149 -1.71 -2.31 -2.39
C ILE A 149 -3.19 -2.04 -2.16
N ILE A 150 -3.56 -1.75 -0.91
CA ILE A 150 -4.91 -1.36 -0.54
C ILE A 150 -4.85 0.10 -0.06
N TRP A 151 -5.63 0.95 -0.70
CA TRP A 151 -5.81 2.33 -0.27
C TRP A 151 -7.11 2.45 0.51
N HIS A 152 -7.04 2.99 1.72
CA HIS A 152 -8.19 3.37 2.51
C HIS A 152 -8.24 4.88 2.67
N GLN A 153 -9.35 5.47 2.23
CA GLN A 153 -9.68 6.83 2.60
C GLN A 153 -10.55 6.80 3.85
N ILE A 154 -10.13 7.56 4.87
CA ILE A 154 -10.68 7.52 6.22
C ILE A 154 -11.31 8.86 6.57
N GLY A 155 -12.50 8.83 7.16
CA GLY A 155 -13.17 9.98 7.76
C GLY A 155 -13.84 9.55 9.07
N ASN A 156 -13.89 10.43 10.08
CA ASN A 156 -14.51 10.17 11.40
C ASN A 156 -14.26 8.74 11.94
N ASP A 157 -13.01 8.27 11.83
CA ASP A 157 -12.54 6.95 12.31
C ASP A 157 -13.10 5.73 11.56
N SER A 158 -13.64 5.93 10.37
CA SER A 158 -14.19 4.88 9.49
C SER A 158 -13.62 4.96 8.08
N ILE A 159 -13.53 3.81 7.41
CA ILE A 159 -13.16 3.75 6.00
C ILE A 159 -14.41 4.09 5.18
N TYR A 160 -14.34 5.13 4.35
CA TYR A 160 -15.43 5.46 3.41
C TYR A 160 -15.09 5.12 1.96
N GLU A 161 -13.82 4.90 1.63
CA GLU A 161 -13.39 4.41 0.33
C GLU A 161 -12.27 3.39 0.50
N THR A 162 -12.37 2.30 -0.27
CA THR A 162 -11.31 1.30 -0.40
C THR A 162 -11.01 1.07 -1.87
N VAL A 163 -9.74 1.13 -2.24
CA VAL A 163 -9.26 0.77 -3.57
C VAL A 163 -8.19 -0.31 -3.47
N HIS A 164 -8.38 -1.40 -4.20
CA HIS A 164 -7.41 -2.48 -4.31
C HIS A 164 -6.62 -2.35 -5.62
N PHE A 165 -5.31 -2.36 -5.51
CA PHE A 165 -4.39 -2.37 -6.63
C PHE A 165 -3.50 -3.61 -6.56
N VAL A 166 -3.79 -4.57 -7.44
CA VAL A 166 -2.93 -5.73 -7.65
C VAL A 166 -1.72 -5.29 -8.46
N ASN A 167 -0.54 -5.56 -7.96
CA ASN A 167 0.67 -5.24 -8.69
C ASN A 167 0.82 -6.18 -9.90
N PRO A 168 0.83 -5.67 -11.14
CA PRO A 168 0.97 -6.50 -12.33
C PRO A 168 2.35 -7.15 -12.44
N THR A 169 3.35 -6.63 -11.71
CA THR A 169 4.72 -7.18 -11.68
C THR A 169 4.91 -8.28 -10.65
N THR A 170 3.85 -8.72 -9.96
CA THR A 170 3.91 -9.91 -9.13
C THR A 170 4.25 -11.12 -9.99
N GLU A 171 5.51 -11.55 -9.93
CA GLU A 171 6.03 -12.72 -10.64
C GLU A 171 5.43 -14.03 -10.08
N ASN A 172 4.86 -13.99 -8.87
CA ASN A 172 4.36 -15.15 -8.15
C ASN A 172 2.85 -15.33 -8.30
N GLY A 173 2.43 -16.01 -9.38
CA GLY A 173 1.01 -16.30 -9.66
C GLY A 173 0.25 -16.99 -8.51
N ARG A 174 0.97 -17.71 -7.62
CA ARG A 174 0.39 -18.31 -6.41
C ARG A 174 -0.04 -17.23 -5.41
N ASN A 175 0.76 -16.19 -5.20
CA ASN A 175 0.42 -15.11 -4.29
C ASN A 175 -0.85 -14.38 -4.74
N LEU A 176 -0.98 -14.15 -6.05
CA LEU A 176 -2.18 -13.57 -6.63
C LEU A 176 -3.42 -14.46 -6.41
N LEU A 177 -3.28 -15.79 -6.55
CA LEU A 177 -4.37 -16.71 -6.27
C LEU A 177 -4.82 -16.64 -4.82
N ILE A 178 -3.88 -16.64 -3.87
CA ILE A 178 -4.16 -16.50 -2.44
C ILE A 178 -4.96 -15.22 -2.18
N LEU A 179 -4.44 -14.08 -2.68
CA LEU A 179 -5.08 -12.78 -2.49
C LEU A 179 -6.45 -12.69 -3.16
N ASN A 180 -6.62 -13.28 -4.35
CA ASN A 180 -7.91 -13.32 -5.03
C ASN A 180 -8.93 -14.15 -4.27
N GLN A 181 -8.53 -15.25 -3.64
CA GLN A 181 -9.42 -16.06 -2.82
C GLN A 181 -9.83 -15.35 -1.52
N ILE A 182 -8.94 -14.54 -0.94
CA ILE A 182 -9.20 -13.81 0.30
C ILE A 182 -10.06 -12.57 0.05
N PHE A 183 -9.63 -11.71 -0.89
CA PHE A 183 -10.27 -10.40 -1.12
C PHE A 183 -11.28 -10.41 -2.26
N ASN A 184 -11.51 -11.56 -2.89
CA ASN A 184 -12.41 -11.70 -4.02
C ASN A 184 -12.13 -10.69 -5.15
N LEU A 185 -10.84 -10.51 -5.47
CA LEU A 185 -10.34 -9.44 -6.35
C LEU A 185 -10.96 -9.47 -7.76
N SER A 186 -11.40 -10.64 -8.22
CA SER A 186 -12.11 -10.81 -9.49
C SER A 186 -13.48 -10.12 -9.57
N ASN A 187 -14.12 -9.86 -8.42
CA ASN A 187 -15.41 -9.16 -8.33
C ASN A 187 -15.26 -7.66 -8.01
N LEU A 188 -14.06 -7.23 -7.65
CA LEU A 188 -13.76 -5.81 -7.54
C LEU A 188 -13.71 -5.24 -8.96
N LYS A 189 -14.57 -4.26 -9.27
CA LYS A 189 -14.59 -3.59 -10.58
C LYS A 189 -13.15 -3.30 -11.00
N LYS A 190 -12.73 -3.85 -12.15
CA LYS A 190 -11.43 -3.54 -12.75
C LYS A 190 -11.36 -2.03 -12.92
N ASN A 191 -10.73 -1.33 -11.98
CA ASN A 191 -10.41 0.07 -12.14
C ASN A 191 -9.44 0.22 -13.32
N PRO A 192 -9.48 1.37 -14.01
CA PRO A 192 -9.40 1.46 -15.46
C PRO A 192 -8.22 0.70 -16.05
N ARG A 193 -8.55 -0.16 -17.02
CA ARG A 193 -7.56 -0.71 -17.95
C ARG A 193 -6.79 0.45 -18.57
N ILE A 194 -5.48 0.41 -18.42
CA ILE A 194 -4.53 1.30 -19.09
C ILE A 194 -4.48 0.86 -20.56
N ASN A 195 -4.75 1.80 -21.46
CA ASN A 195 -4.15 1.82 -22.79
C ASN A 195 -2.82 2.57 -22.70
#